data_AF-A0A9E4Q7T3-F1
#
_entry.id   AF-A0A9E4Q7T3-F1
#
_cell.length_a   1.000
_cell.length_b   1.000
_cell.length_c   1.000
_cell.angle_alpha   90.00
_cell.angle_beta   90.00
_cell.angle_gamma   90.00
#
_symmetry.space_group_name_H-M   'P 1'
#
loop_
_entity.id
_entity.type
_entity.pdbx_description
1 polymer ?
#
loop_
_entity_poly.entity_id
_entity_poly.type
_entity_poly.pdbx_seq_one_letter_code
_entity_poly.pdbx_strand_id
1 'polypeptide(L)'
;MPETSASGSLEPLHFAREILNVQLWSKQEEVLSALTHNRRVAVKSGNGLGKGFSAAVAVLWFLYCHDPAVVLSTAPTFRQVRHILWRQIHRLYRNSKTPLGGKMLETRWELADDRYAIGLSADTADQFQGFHSDNLLIVVDEAEGVSDEIYEAIESVMTSALPRLLLI
;
A
#
# COMPACT_ATOMS: atom_id res chain seq x y z
N MET A 1 1.46 23.66 -15.70
CA MET A 1 1.34 22.61 -14.67
C MET A 1 -0.07 22.06 -14.79
N PRO A 2 -0.31 20.75 -14.93
CA PRO A 2 -1.69 20.30 -15.03
C PRO A 2 -2.31 20.36 -13.63
N GLU A 3 -3.32 21.23 -13.51
CA GLU A 3 -4.27 21.29 -12.41
C GLU A 3 -4.96 19.93 -12.30
N THR A 4 -4.75 19.22 -11.19
CA THR A 4 -5.46 17.96 -10.95
C THR A 4 -6.80 18.32 -10.31
N SER A 5 -7.79 18.58 -11.16
CA SER A 5 -9.19 18.76 -10.78
C SER A 5 -9.69 17.52 -10.04
N ALA A 6 -10.32 17.74 -8.89
CA ALA A 6 -11.00 16.74 -8.07
C ALA A 6 -11.85 15.78 -8.93
N SER A 7 -11.41 14.53 -9.03
CA SER A 7 -12.16 13.42 -9.62
C SER A 7 -12.42 12.44 -8.48
N GLY A 8 -13.67 11.97 -8.35
CA GLY A 8 -14.03 10.96 -7.35
C GLY A 8 -13.01 9.82 -7.31
N SER A 9 -12.73 9.32 -6.10
CA SER A 9 -11.74 8.27 -5.86
C SER A 9 -11.94 7.13 -6.85
N LEU A 10 -10.95 6.91 -7.74
CA LEU A 10 -11.03 5.82 -8.70
C LEU A 10 -11.10 4.50 -7.93
N GLU A 11 -11.99 3.60 -8.33
CA GLU A 11 -11.97 2.23 -7.82
C GLU A 11 -10.63 1.55 -8.14
N PRO A 12 -10.09 0.68 -7.27
CA PRO A 12 -8.76 0.12 -7.44
C PRO A 12 -8.60 -0.70 -8.72
N LEU A 13 -9.67 -1.37 -9.16
CA LEU A 13 -9.66 -2.12 -10.42
C LEU A 13 -9.57 -1.20 -11.63
N HIS A 14 -10.27 -0.06 -11.58
CA HIS A 14 -10.22 0.94 -12.63
C HIS A 14 -8.85 1.62 -12.66
N PHE A 15 -8.29 1.95 -11.50
CA PHE A 15 -6.93 2.47 -11.38
C PHE A 15 -5.88 1.50 -11.96
N ALA A 16 -5.97 0.21 -11.61
CA ALA A 16 -5.07 -0.81 -12.14
C ALA A 16 -5.11 -0.86 -13.67
N ARG A 17 -6.30 -0.83 -14.27
CA ARG A 17 -6.47 -0.90 -15.73
C ARG A 17 -6.07 0.40 -16.44
N GLU A 18 -6.61 1.53 -16.01
CA GLU A 18 -6.51 2.78 -16.76
C GLU A 18 -5.27 3.61 -16.44
N ILE A 19 -4.78 3.51 -15.20
CA ILE A 19 -3.61 4.27 -14.74
C ILE A 19 -2.35 3.41 -14.81
N LEU A 20 -2.37 2.21 -14.21
CA LEU A 20 -1.20 1.34 -14.17
C LEU A 20 -1.02 0.48 -15.44
N ASN A 21 -2.04 0.36 -16.29
CA ASN A 21 -2.04 -0.52 -17.46
C ASN A 21 -1.74 -1.98 -17.11
N VAL A 22 -2.38 -2.49 -16.06
CA VAL A 22 -2.25 -3.88 -15.62
C VAL A 22 -3.59 -4.59 -15.63
N GLN A 23 -3.56 -5.85 -16.05
CA GLN A 23 -4.71 -6.76 -16.00
C GLN A 23 -4.56 -7.63 -14.75
N LEU A 24 -5.52 -7.49 -13.84
CA LEU A 24 -5.60 -8.28 -12.62
C LEU A 24 -6.30 -9.60 -12.94
N TRP A 25 -5.89 -10.69 -12.29
CA TRP A 25 -6.67 -11.93 -12.31
C TRP A 25 -7.68 -11.93 -11.15
N SER A 26 -8.68 -12.81 -11.23
CA SER A 26 -9.87 -12.79 -10.37
C SER A 26 -9.59 -12.66 -8.87
N LYS A 27 -8.55 -13.32 -8.35
CA LYS A 27 -8.19 -13.22 -6.93
C LYS A 27 -7.55 -11.89 -6.56
N GLN A 28 -6.78 -11.26 -7.43
CA GLN A 28 -6.27 -9.91 -7.17
C GLN A 28 -7.41 -8.89 -7.19
N GLU A 29 -8.38 -9.07 -8.09
CA GLU A 29 -9.58 -8.24 -8.13
C GLU A 29 -10.40 -8.37 -6.85
N GLU A 30 -10.58 -9.59 -6.33
CA GLU A 30 -11.26 -9.87 -5.07
C GLU A 30 -10.57 -9.16 -3.89
N VAL A 31 -9.24 -9.26 -3.80
CA VAL A 31 -8.45 -8.61 -2.74
C VAL A 31 -8.58 -7.08 -2.78
N LEU A 32 -8.40 -6.49 -3.97
CA LEU A 32 -8.45 -5.04 -4.13
C LEU A 32 -9.88 -4.50 -3.92
N SER A 33 -10.90 -5.22 -4.36
CA SER A 33 -12.31 -4.84 -4.13
C SER A 33 -12.72 -5.00 -2.66
N ALA A 34 -12.14 -5.99 -1.95
CA ALA A 34 -12.37 -6.12 -0.52
C ALA A 34 -11.82 -4.92 0.24
N LEU A 35 -10.71 -4.32 -0.21
CA LEU A 35 -10.10 -3.15 0.45
C LEU A 35 -10.95 -1.89 0.38
N THR A 36 -11.88 -1.75 -0.57
CA THR A 36 -12.76 -0.57 -0.64
C THR A 36 -13.89 -0.62 0.38
N HIS A 37 -14.35 -1.83 0.74
CA HIS A 37 -15.49 -2.04 1.65
C HIS A 37 -15.10 -2.45 3.07
N ASN A 38 -13.88 -2.98 3.25
CA ASN A 38 -13.43 -3.52 4.54
C ASN A 38 -12.26 -2.71 5.07
N ARG A 39 -12.28 -2.46 6.39
CA ARG A 39 -11.14 -1.87 7.11
C ARG A 39 -9.99 -2.85 7.26
N ARG A 40 -10.26 -4.15 7.29
CA ARG A 40 -9.25 -5.20 7.45
C ARG A 40 -9.49 -6.27 6.40
N VAL A 41 -8.47 -6.51 5.58
CA VAL A 41 -8.48 -7.57 4.57
C VAL A 41 -7.26 -8.45 4.84
N ALA A 42 -7.51 -9.72 5.15
CA ALA A 42 -6.46 -10.71 5.35
C ALA A 42 -6.59 -11.80 4.29
N VAL A 43 -5.53 -12.01 3.53
CA VAL A 43 -5.51 -12.91 2.38
C VAL A 43 -4.69 -14.15 2.71
N LYS A 44 -5.36 -15.22 3.13
CA LYS A 44 -4.69 -16.52 3.35
C LYS A 44 -4.40 -17.17 1.99
N SER A 45 -3.13 -17.32 1.60
CA SER A 45 -2.72 -18.09 0.41
C SER A 45 -1.35 -18.71 0.58
N GLY A 46 -1.09 -19.85 -0.07
CA GLY A 46 0.25 -20.41 -0.21
C GLY A 46 1.18 -19.60 -1.10
N ASN A 47 2.47 -19.97 -1.08
CA ASN A 47 3.57 -19.25 -1.74
C ASN A 47 3.37 -19.06 -3.25
N GLY A 48 3.66 -17.85 -3.76
CA GLY A 48 3.92 -17.62 -5.19
C GLY A 48 2.76 -17.10 -6.06
N LEU A 49 1.56 -16.83 -5.51
CA LEU A 49 0.37 -16.50 -6.31
C LEU A 49 0.15 -14.99 -6.57
N GLY A 50 1.20 -14.19 -6.79
CA GLY A 50 1.03 -12.78 -7.18
C GLY A 50 0.37 -11.88 -6.11
N LYS A 51 0.52 -12.28 -4.85
CA LYS A 51 0.02 -11.61 -3.64
C LYS A 51 0.67 -10.25 -3.41
N GLY A 52 2.00 -10.19 -3.42
CA GLY A 52 2.75 -8.93 -3.35
C GLY A 52 2.46 -7.95 -4.50
N PHE A 53 1.90 -8.43 -5.62
CA PHE A 53 1.43 -7.54 -6.70
C PHE A 53 0.18 -6.76 -6.29
N SER A 54 -0.79 -7.39 -5.63
CA SER A 54 -1.96 -6.69 -5.06
C SER A 54 -1.53 -5.66 -4.02
N ALA A 55 -0.56 -5.99 -3.17
CA ALA A 55 0.01 -5.03 -2.21
C ALA A 55 0.58 -3.81 -2.94
N ALA A 56 1.40 -4.01 -3.98
CA ALA A 56 1.99 -2.91 -4.74
C ALA A 56 0.93 -2.03 -5.44
N VAL A 57 -0.10 -2.65 -6.04
CA VAL A 57 -1.23 -1.93 -6.64
C VAL A 57 -2.01 -1.14 -5.58
N ALA A 58 -2.28 -1.75 -4.42
CA ALA A 58 -3.00 -1.10 -3.33
C ALA A 58 -2.25 0.13 -2.80
N VAL A 59 -0.93 0.04 -2.61
CA VAL A 59 -0.10 1.19 -2.21
C VAL A 59 -0.21 2.33 -3.22
N LEU A 60 -0.03 2.04 -4.51
CA LEU A 60 -0.08 3.07 -5.54
C LEU A 60 -1.47 3.70 -5.68
N TRP A 61 -2.51 2.87 -5.70
CA TRP A 61 -3.90 3.29 -5.80
C TRP A 61 -4.30 4.19 -4.64
N PHE A 62 -4.05 3.72 -3.41
CA PHE A 62 -4.50 4.42 -2.21
C PHE A 62 -3.88 5.80 -2.14
N LEU A 63 -2.56 5.89 -2.31
CA LEU A 63 -1.88 7.18 -2.27
C LEU A 63 -2.30 8.10 -3.43
N TYR A 64 -2.56 7.56 -4.62
CA TYR A 64 -2.99 8.36 -5.77
C TYR A 64 -4.43 8.89 -5.66
N CYS A 65 -5.31 8.19 -4.94
CA CYS A 65 -6.74 8.52 -4.89
C CYS A 65 -7.18 9.27 -3.62
N HIS A 66 -6.32 9.40 -2.62
CA HIS A 66 -6.65 10.04 -1.34
C HIS A 66 -5.67 11.18 -1.04
N ASP A 67 -6.19 12.26 -0.45
CA ASP A 67 -5.44 13.48 -0.11
C ASP A 67 -6.11 14.18 1.09
N PRO A 68 -5.43 14.34 2.25
CA PRO A 68 -4.09 13.85 2.57
C PRO A 68 -4.08 12.31 2.71
N ALA A 69 -2.92 11.66 2.55
CA ALA A 69 -2.83 10.20 2.67
C ALA A 69 -1.45 9.67 3.05
N VAL A 70 -1.42 8.76 4.01
CA VAL A 70 -0.19 8.04 4.38
C VAL A 70 -0.37 6.54 4.12
N VAL A 71 0.64 5.91 3.52
CA VAL A 71 0.70 4.46 3.36
C VAL A 71 1.93 3.91 4.06
N LEU A 72 1.72 3.01 5.03
CA LEU A 72 2.78 2.26 5.68
C LEU A 72 2.85 0.87 5.06
N SER A 73 4.06 0.42 4.73
CA SER A 73 4.28 -0.92 4.21
C SER A 73 5.38 -1.63 4.96
N THR A 74 5.23 -2.93 5.19
CA THR A 74 6.22 -3.75 5.88
C THR A 74 6.19 -5.19 5.38
N ALA A 75 7.20 -5.96 5.81
CA ALA A 75 7.36 -7.39 5.57
C ALA A 75 8.26 -7.97 6.68
N PRO A 76 8.39 -9.30 6.84
CA PRO A 76 9.18 -9.91 7.90
C PRO A 76 10.63 -9.41 8.01
N THR A 77 11.22 -8.98 6.88
CA THR A 77 12.54 -8.36 6.86
C THR A 77 12.55 -7.09 6.01
N PHE A 78 13.34 -6.09 6.41
CA PHE A 78 13.53 -4.88 5.58
C PHE A 78 14.08 -5.21 4.18
N ARG A 79 14.85 -6.29 4.05
CA ARG A 79 15.32 -6.80 2.76
C ARG A 79 14.14 -7.19 1.85
N GLN A 80 13.10 -7.81 2.38
CA GLN A 80 11.89 -8.14 1.62
C GLN A 80 11.11 -6.87 1.26
N VAL A 81 10.96 -5.92 2.18
CA VAL A 81 10.36 -4.61 1.90
C VAL A 81 11.03 -3.97 0.69
N ARG A 82 12.35 -3.81 0.74
CA ARG A 82 13.15 -3.14 -0.31
C ARG A 82 13.15 -3.91 -1.64
N HIS A 83 13.46 -5.20 -1.61
CA HIS A 83 13.77 -5.97 -2.83
C HIS A 83 12.59 -6.77 -3.39
N ILE A 84 11.50 -6.92 -2.66
CA ILE A 84 10.29 -7.59 -3.12
C ILE A 84 9.20 -6.56 -3.34
N LEU A 85 8.59 -6.02 -2.27
CA LEU A 85 7.45 -5.12 -2.38
C LEU A 85 7.79 -3.82 -3.11
N TRP A 86 8.81 -3.08 -2.65
CA TRP A 86 9.18 -1.81 -3.25
C TRP A 86 9.76 -1.96 -4.65
N ARG A 87 10.44 -3.07 -4.95
CA ARG A 87 10.83 -3.38 -6.34
C ARG A 87 9.62 -3.51 -7.26
N GLN A 88 8.51 -4.11 -6.81
CA GLN A 88 7.27 -4.18 -7.58
C GLN A 88 6.60 -2.81 -7.70
N ILE A 89 6.54 -2.03 -6.62
CA ILE A 89 6.01 -0.65 -6.62
C ILE A 89 6.77 0.19 -7.66
N HIS A 90 8.12 0.16 -7.64
CA HIS A 90 8.95 0.85 -8.64
C HIS A 90 8.64 0.41 -10.06
N ARG A 91 8.44 -0.90 -10.28
CA ARG A 91 8.10 -1.42 -11.60
C ARG A 91 6.75 -0.90 -12.08
N LEU A 92 5.73 -0.90 -11.23
CA LEU A 92 4.40 -0.39 -11.58
C LEU A 92 4.42 1.13 -11.79
N TYR A 93 5.11 1.86 -10.92
CA TYR A 93 5.28 3.31 -11.03
C TYR A 93 5.94 3.73 -12.34
N ARG A 94 7.00 3.02 -12.79
CA ARG A 94 7.72 3.36 -14.02
C ARG A 94 6.96 3.00 -15.29
N ASN A 95 6.13 1.96 -15.24
CA ASN A 95 5.40 1.44 -16.41
C ASN A 95 3.94 1.90 -16.45
N SER A 96 3.53 2.78 -15.54
CA SER A 96 2.16 3.31 -15.52
C SER A 96 1.87 4.07 -16.82
N LYS A 97 0.69 3.84 -17.39
CA LYS A 97 0.21 4.52 -18.60
C LYS A 97 0.05 6.03 -18.38
N THR A 98 -0.38 6.41 -17.18
CA THR A 98 -0.44 7.81 -16.75
C THR A 98 0.69 8.08 -15.75
N PRO A 99 1.48 9.16 -15.90
CA PRO A 99 2.50 9.51 -14.92
C PRO A 99 1.89 9.76 -13.54
N LEU A 100 2.33 9.00 -12.53
CA LEU A 100 1.82 9.12 -11.16
C LEU A 100 2.35 10.36 -10.43
N GLY A 101 3.44 10.96 -10.90
CA GLY A 101 4.05 12.14 -10.29
C GLY A 101 4.76 11.87 -8.96
N GLY A 102 5.19 12.95 -8.32
CA GLY A 102 5.93 12.88 -7.06
C GLY A 102 7.37 12.38 -7.19
N LYS A 103 7.99 12.19 -6.04
CA LYS A 103 9.38 11.76 -5.90
C LYS A 103 9.44 10.32 -5.40
N MET A 104 9.87 9.41 -6.26
CA MET A 104 10.12 8.02 -5.91
C MET A 104 11.55 7.85 -5.39
N LEU A 105 11.69 7.49 -4.12
CA LEU A 105 12.92 7.11 -3.43
C LEU A 105 13.02 5.58 -3.33
N GLU A 106 14.00 5.08 -2.56
CA GLU A 106 14.23 3.64 -2.41
C GLU A 106 13.03 2.89 -1.82
N THR A 107 12.61 3.27 -0.61
CA THR A 107 11.43 2.73 0.08
C THR A 107 10.45 3.83 0.47
N ARG A 108 10.40 4.92 -0.30
CA ARG A 108 9.48 6.04 -0.04
C ARG A 108 8.98 6.65 -1.35
N TRP A 109 7.72 7.04 -1.41
CA TRP A 109 7.12 7.77 -2.53
C TRP A 109 6.36 8.97 -2.00
N GLU A 110 6.74 10.17 -2.44
CA GLU A 110 6.22 11.44 -1.92
C GLU A 110 5.47 12.21 -3.01
N LEU A 111 4.18 12.46 -2.81
CA LEU A 111 3.38 13.36 -3.65
C LEU A 111 3.28 14.76 -3.02
N ALA A 112 3.19 14.83 -1.70
CA ALA A 112 3.24 16.04 -0.87
C ALA A 112 3.74 15.70 0.55
N ASP A 113 3.90 16.70 1.42
CA ASP A 113 4.42 16.52 2.78
C ASP A 113 3.53 15.60 3.65
N ASP A 114 2.22 15.67 3.46
CA ASP A 114 1.17 14.87 4.11
C ASP A 114 0.60 13.77 3.20
N ARG A 115 1.26 13.54 2.06
CA ARG A 115 0.85 12.58 1.04
C ARG A 115 2.02 11.72 0.57
N TYR A 116 2.30 10.64 1.31
CA TYR A 116 3.42 9.75 1.00
C TYR A 116 3.19 8.28 1.39
N ALA A 117 3.90 7.38 0.71
CA ALA A 117 4.04 5.98 1.09
C ALA A 117 5.46 5.70 1.60
N ILE A 118 5.62 4.84 2.61
CA ILE A 118 6.92 4.45 3.17
C ILE A 118 6.99 2.95 3.51
N GLY A 119 8.14 2.35 3.26
CA GLY A 119 8.52 1.01 3.69
C GLY A 119 9.27 1.07 5.01
N LEU A 120 8.69 0.45 6.04
CA LEU A 120 9.25 0.36 7.39
C LEU A 120 9.89 -1.01 7.58
N SER A 121 10.85 -1.10 8.50
CA SER A 121 11.32 -2.41 8.95
C SER A 121 10.36 -2.97 9.98
N ALA A 122 10.15 -4.30 9.96
CA ALA A 122 9.44 -5.01 11.01
C ALA A 122 10.35 -5.40 12.20
N ASP A 123 11.49 -4.71 12.39
CA ASP A 123 12.44 -5.05 13.46
C ASP A 123 11.99 -4.55 14.84
N THR A 124 11.30 -3.40 14.92
CA THR A 124 10.84 -2.81 16.18
C THR A 124 9.48 -2.13 16.03
N ALA A 125 8.61 -2.28 17.04
CA ALA A 125 7.28 -1.68 17.10
C ALA A 125 7.29 -0.15 16.97
N ASP A 126 8.33 0.51 17.50
CA ASP A 126 8.46 1.97 17.50
C ASP A 126 8.44 2.58 16.08
N GLN A 127 8.83 1.81 15.05
CA GLN A 127 8.81 2.28 13.68
C GLN A 127 7.40 2.55 13.13
N PHE A 128 6.35 2.05 13.79
CA PHE A 128 4.96 2.29 13.39
C PHE A 128 4.30 3.44 14.16
N GLN A 129 4.98 4.03 15.14
CA GLN A 129 4.42 5.11 15.95
C GLN A 129 4.50 6.47 15.24
N GLY A 130 3.60 7.39 15.61
CA GLY A 130 3.63 8.78 15.16
C GLY A 130 3.06 9.05 13.76
N PHE A 131 2.52 8.03 13.09
CA PHE A 131 1.84 8.21 11.81
C PHE A 131 0.35 8.48 12.00
N HIS A 132 -0.10 9.64 11.56
CA HIS A 132 -1.50 10.04 11.55
C HIS A 132 -1.84 10.68 10.21
N SER A 133 -2.97 10.27 9.63
CA SER A 133 -3.54 10.85 8.42
C SER A 133 -5.03 10.49 8.39
N ASP A 134 -5.85 11.35 7.80
CA ASP A 134 -7.28 11.07 7.57
C ASP A 134 -7.47 9.82 6.71
N ASN A 135 -6.53 9.58 5.79
CA ASN A 135 -6.49 8.38 4.96
C ASN A 135 -5.19 7.62 5.24
N LEU A 136 -5.27 6.58 6.07
CA LEU A 136 -4.14 5.73 6.42
C LEU A 136 -4.38 4.30 5.93
N LEU A 137 -3.43 3.77 5.15
CA LEU A 137 -3.38 2.36 4.76
C LEU A 137 -2.10 1.72 5.30
N ILE A 138 -2.24 0.56 5.92
CA ILE A 138 -1.14 -0.29 6.35
C ILE A 138 -1.15 -1.56 5.50
N VAL A 139 -0.01 -1.90 4.90
CA VAL A 139 0.19 -3.09 4.08
C VAL A 139 1.27 -3.96 4.69
N VAL A 140 0.93 -5.19 5.02
CA VAL A 140 1.87 -6.20 5.52
C VAL A 140 1.97 -7.30 4.46
N ASP A 141 3.12 -7.36 3.78
CA ASP A 141 3.45 -8.42 2.82
C ASP A 141 4.15 -9.57 3.55
N GLU A 142 3.85 -10.83 3.20
CA GLU A 142 4.31 -12.03 3.92
C GLU A 142 3.94 -11.98 5.42
N ALA A 143 2.69 -11.66 5.68
CA ALA A 143 2.14 -11.42 7.02
C ALA A 143 2.36 -12.60 7.99
N GLU A 144 2.44 -13.83 7.48
CA GLU A 144 2.73 -15.02 8.29
C GLU A 144 4.11 -15.02 8.97
N GLY A 145 5.06 -14.25 8.45
CA GLY A 145 6.42 -14.17 9.00
C GLY A 145 6.65 -12.99 9.95
N VAL A 146 5.63 -12.16 10.20
CA VAL A 146 5.74 -10.97 11.06
C VAL A 146 5.47 -11.33 12.52
N SER A 147 6.22 -10.75 13.45
CA SER A 147 6.10 -11.02 14.89
C SER A 147 4.84 -10.41 15.51
N ASP A 148 4.36 -11.00 16.60
CA ASP A 148 3.21 -10.50 17.37
C ASP A 148 3.43 -9.05 17.86
N GLU A 149 4.66 -8.69 18.22
CA GLU A 149 5.03 -7.33 18.63
C GLU A 149 4.71 -6.29 17.55
N ILE A 150 4.98 -6.61 16.28
CA ILE A 150 4.68 -5.71 15.16
C ILE A 150 3.18 -5.65 14.91
N TYR A 151 2.46 -6.76 15.09
CA TYR A 151 1.00 -6.76 15.04
C TYR A 151 0.39 -5.87 16.12
N GLU A 152 0.88 -5.94 17.36
CA GLU A 152 0.45 -5.06 18.45
C GLU A 152 0.71 -3.59 18.12
N ALA A 153 1.86 -3.27 17.51
CA ALA A 153 2.17 -1.92 17.05
C ALA A 153 1.19 -1.43 15.98
N ILE A 154 0.89 -2.27 14.98
CA ILE A 154 -0.10 -1.98 13.93
C ILE A 154 -1.48 -1.78 14.54
N GLU A 155 -1.89 -2.64 15.47
CA GLU A 155 -3.18 -2.53 16.17
C GLU A 155 -3.29 -1.22 16.94
N SER A 156 -2.22 -0.76 17.60
CA SER A 156 -2.17 0.55 18.25
C SER A 156 -2.49 1.67 17.25
N VAL A 157 -1.89 1.65 16.06
CA VAL A 157 -2.19 2.62 14.98
C VAL A 157 -3.65 2.52 14.53
N MET A 158 -4.20 1.30 14.40
CA MET A 158 -5.58 1.02 13.99
C MET A 158 -6.66 1.64 14.90
N THR A 159 -6.32 1.96 16.14
CA THR A 159 -7.23 2.61 17.11
C THR A 159 -7.40 4.12 16.89
N SER A 160 -6.41 4.78 16.27
CA SER A 160 -6.29 6.24 16.35
C SER A 160 -6.98 7.03 15.22
N ALA A 161 -7.22 6.45 14.03
CA ALA A 161 -7.92 7.12 12.92
C ALA A 161 -8.33 6.15 11.81
N LEU A 162 -9.55 5.57 11.84
CA LEU A 162 -10.12 4.58 10.88
C LEU A 162 -9.19 4.00 9.77
N PRO A 163 -8.04 3.35 10.07
CA PRO A 163 -7.13 2.99 9.00
C PRO A 163 -7.65 1.74 8.30
N ARG A 164 -7.15 1.54 7.08
CA ARG A 164 -7.29 0.28 6.36
C ARG A 164 -6.03 -0.56 6.57
N LEU A 165 -6.22 -1.87 6.72
CA LEU A 165 -5.16 -2.85 6.89
C LEU A 165 -5.31 -3.94 5.82
N LEU A 166 -4.22 -4.18 5.08
CA LEU A 166 -4.08 -5.27 4.14
C LEU A 166 -2.98 -6.22 4.62
N LEU A 167 -3.36 -7.46 4.91
CA LEU A 167 -2.44 -8.55 5.26
C LEU A 167 -2.39 -9.54 4.09
N ILE A 168 -1.20 -9.79 3.57
CA ILE A 168 -0.94 -10.62 2.38
C ILE A 168 -0.01 -11.78 2.74
#